data_AF-A0A8J6H5N5-F1
#
_entry.id   AF-A0A8J6H5N5-F1
#
_cell.length_a   1.000
_cell.length_b   1.000
_cell.length_c   1.000
_cell.angle_alpha   90.00
_cell.angle_beta   90.00
_cell.angle_gamma   90.00
#
_symmetry.space_group_name_H-M   'P 1'
#
loop_
_entity.id
_entity.type
_entity.pdbx_description
1 polymer ?
#
loop_
_entity_poly.entity_id
_entity_poly.type
_entity_poly.pdbx_seq_one_letter_code
_entity_poly.pdbx_strand_id
1 'polypeptide(L)'
;MKSSLILVVFATLCGIGFSLECYTCSVAETDPDFDKTCIDHPEELLATDCNKNYCTIIRQEYKDEENIVASMYRGCEDYPMYINKTFEDETYRFYYFSCQEPLCNGGSGKSPKTALRMRFANSDDIGVFMKVTNSYALLGGEEHSEHVCSLIRGDLSEIPVINTSLEGCRVIGRMCVGNKNGLLLPEATYDTELQHIRNELPDSVKVETIQDRLSALGNVIVCNDHVAIVHPDLDKESEEIIADTLQVEVFRHMIANNPLVGSYCVLSNQGGLVCADINNSELENLSSLLQVPLVVSWHHKQGNKTVASGLVVSDHIAYAGMKTTSSEFTAIDTAFGLIPPRHY
;
A
#
# COMPACT_ATOMS: atom_id res chain seq x y z
N MET A 1 -18.43 -71.10 22.66
CA MET A 1 -17.60 -70.35 21.69
C MET A 1 -18.51 -69.48 20.84
N LYS A 2 -18.70 -68.21 21.18
CA LYS A 2 -19.34 -67.23 20.31
C LYS A 2 -18.29 -66.15 20.03
N SER A 3 -17.84 -66.11 18.79
CA SER A 3 -16.74 -65.28 18.29
C SER A 3 -17.25 -63.86 18.10
N SER A 4 -16.59 -62.89 18.74
CA SER A 4 -16.82 -61.46 18.54
C SER A 4 -16.25 -61.04 17.19
N LEU A 5 -17.10 -60.58 16.29
CA LEU A 5 -16.71 -60.01 15.00
C LEU A 5 -16.24 -58.57 15.24
N ILE A 6 -14.92 -58.34 15.19
CA ILE A 6 -14.32 -57.01 15.25
C ILE A 6 -14.46 -56.38 13.86
N LEU A 7 -15.29 -55.34 13.76
CA LEU A 7 -15.44 -54.51 12.57
C LEU A 7 -14.26 -53.53 12.51
N VAL A 8 -13.28 -53.81 11.66
CA VAL A 8 -12.17 -52.88 11.37
C VAL A 8 -12.65 -51.87 10.34
N VAL A 9 -12.91 -50.63 10.79
CA VAL A 9 -13.18 -49.49 9.92
C VAL A 9 -11.85 -49.03 9.32
N PHE A 10 -11.63 -49.31 8.04
CA PHE A 10 -10.57 -48.68 7.26
C PHE A 10 -10.96 -47.21 7.03
N ALA A 11 -10.39 -46.31 7.83
CA ALA A 11 -10.41 -44.89 7.52
C ALA A 11 -9.54 -44.67 6.27
N THR A 12 -10.18 -44.48 5.12
CA THR A 12 -9.52 -43.89 3.96
C THR A 12 -9.12 -42.47 4.36
N LEU A 13 -7.83 -42.28 4.64
CA LEU A 13 -7.18 -40.97 4.60
C LEU A 13 -7.33 -40.46 3.17
N CYS A 14 -8.41 -39.72 2.93
CA CYS A 14 -8.51 -38.84 1.78
C CYS A 14 -7.43 -37.79 2.04
N GLY A 15 -6.27 -37.94 1.38
CA GLY A 15 -5.27 -36.89 1.36
C GLY A 15 -5.94 -35.66 0.75
N ILE A 16 -6.15 -34.64 1.57
CA ILE A 16 -6.51 -33.31 1.09
C ILE A 16 -5.29 -32.86 0.29
N GLY A 17 -5.30 -33.07 -1.02
CA GLY A 17 -4.36 -32.42 -1.91
C GLY A 17 -4.64 -30.93 -1.80
N PHE A 18 -3.75 -30.18 -1.17
CA PHE A 18 -3.77 -28.73 -1.24
C PHE A 18 -3.40 -28.37 -2.67
N SER A 19 -4.40 -28.15 -3.51
CA SER A 19 -4.21 -27.61 -4.84
C SER A 19 -4.25 -26.09 -4.74
N LEU A 20 -3.28 -25.46 -5.39
CA LEU A 20 -3.06 -24.02 -5.34
C LEU A 20 -3.84 -23.39 -6.50
N GLU A 21 -4.83 -22.53 -6.23
CA GLU A 21 -5.49 -21.81 -7.32
C GLU A 21 -4.59 -20.69 -7.83
N CYS A 22 -4.36 -20.57 -9.14
CA CYS A 22 -3.55 -19.52 -9.74
C CYS A 22 -4.25 -18.95 -10.98
N TYR A 23 -4.05 -17.66 -11.27
CA TYR A 23 -4.41 -17.11 -12.58
C TYR A 23 -3.44 -17.65 -13.64
N THR A 24 -3.94 -18.09 -14.78
CA THR A 24 -3.10 -18.58 -15.87
C THR A 24 -3.40 -17.82 -17.16
N CYS A 25 -2.37 -17.22 -17.75
CA CYS A 25 -2.48 -16.51 -19.02
C CYS A 25 -1.10 -16.26 -19.62
N SER A 26 -1.07 -16.03 -20.92
CA SER A 26 0.12 -15.63 -21.65
C SER A 26 -0.29 -14.60 -22.68
N VAL A 27 0.42 -13.49 -22.75
CA VAL A 27 0.23 -12.45 -23.76
C VAL A 27 1.59 -11.94 -24.21
N ALA A 28 1.75 -11.73 -25.51
CA ALA A 28 2.90 -11.08 -26.10
C ALA A 28 2.43 -9.99 -27.07
N GLU A 29 3.13 -8.86 -27.14
CA GLU A 29 2.79 -7.74 -28.04
C GLU A 29 2.70 -8.16 -29.52
N THR A 30 3.42 -9.20 -29.90
CA THR A 30 3.40 -9.76 -31.24
C THR A 30 2.13 -10.57 -31.57
N ASP A 31 1.25 -10.83 -30.59
CA ASP A 31 0.01 -11.55 -30.83
C ASP A 31 -1.04 -10.67 -31.54
N PRO A 32 -1.70 -11.19 -32.59
CA PRO A 32 -2.71 -10.45 -33.36
C PRO A 32 -3.98 -10.14 -32.56
N ASP A 33 -4.24 -10.90 -31.49
CA ASP A 33 -5.35 -10.73 -30.54
C ASP A 33 -4.79 -10.26 -29.19
N PHE A 34 -4.11 -9.11 -29.18
CA PHE A 34 -3.46 -8.54 -27.99
C PHE A 34 -4.49 -8.14 -26.91
N ASP A 35 -4.87 -9.10 -26.07
CA ASP A 35 -5.77 -8.89 -24.96
C ASP A 35 -4.98 -8.53 -23.70
N LYS A 36 -5.10 -7.26 -23.28
CA LYS A 36 -4.44 -6.74 -22.08
C LYS A 36 -5.05 -7.25 -20.77
N THR A 37 -6.14 -8.01 -20.80
CA THR A 37 -6.78 -8.55 -19.59
C THR A 37 -5.80 -9.31 -18.69
N CYS A 38 -4.85 -10.07 -19.28
CA CYS A 38 -3.79 -10.76 -18.52
C CYS A 38 -2.85 -9.83 -17.74
N ILE A 39 -2.71 -8.59 -18.22
CA ILE A 39 -1.86 -7.54 -17.62
C ILE A 39 -2.70 -6.73 -16.63
N ASP A 40 -3.78 -6.11 -17.10
CA ASP A 40 -4.49 -5.05 -16.39
C ASP A 40 -5.55 -5.60 -15.40
N HIS A 41 -6.20 -6.72 -15.74
CA HIS A 41 -7.33 -7.28 -14.99
C HIS A 41 -7.30 -8.82 -14.91
N PRO A 42 -6.22 -9.43 -14.37
CA PRO A 42 -6.14 -10.89 -14.30
C PRO A 42 -7.24 -11.50 -13.43
N GLU A 43 -7.88 -10.73 -12.56
CA GLU A 43 -9.01 -11.18 -11.73
C GLU A 43 -10.28 -11.50 -12.55
N GLU A 44 -10.38 -10.98 -13.78
CA GLU A 44 -11.45 -11.33 -14.71
C GLU A 44 -11.20 -12.68 -15.41
N LEU A 45 -9.98 -13.22 -15.30
CA LEU A 45 -9.62 -14.52 -15.86
C LEU A 45 -10.05 -15.66 -14.94
N LEU A 46 -10.33 -16.81 -15.55
CA LEU A 46 -10.64 -18.03 -14.81
C LEU A 46 -9.41 -18.52 -14.04
N ALA A 47 -9.51 -18.52 -12.71
CA ALA A 47 -8.56 -19.18 -11.83
C ALA A 47 -8.47 -20.67 -12.18
N THR A 48 -7.24 -21.16 -12.28
CA THR A 48 -6.95 -22.57 -12.58
C THR A 48 -6.48 -23.26 -11.32
N ASP A 49 -7.04 -24.44 -11.07
CA ASP A 49 -6.62 -25.30 -9.98
C ASP A 49 -5.27 -25.96 -10.31
N CYS A 50 -4.18 -25.48 -9.71
CA CYS A 50 -2.83 -25.94 -9.96
C CYS A 50 -2.36 -26.92 -8.89
N ASN A 51 -1.94 -28.12 -9.31
CA ASN A 51 -1.25 -29.09 -8.45
C ASN A 51 0.24 -28.74 -8.22
N LYS A 52 0.57 -27.45 -8.10
CA LYS A 52 1.94 -26.92 -8.05
C LYS A 52 2.16 -26.10 -6.79
N ASN A 53 3.42 -25.99 -6.36
CA ASN A 53 3.76 -25.31 -5.10
C ASN A 53 3.83 -23.78 -5.19
N TYR A 54 3.92 -23.20 -6.38
CA TYR A 54 4.03 -21.75 -6.58
C TYR A 54 3.11 -21.28 -7.71
N CYS A 55 2.44 -20.14 -7.52
CA CYS A 55 1.96 -19.33 -8.63
C CYS A 55 3.11 -18.43 -9.10
N THR A 56 3.23 -18.22 -10.42
CA THR A 56 4.32 -17.48 -11.03
C THR A 56 3.80 -16.35 -11.91
N ILE A 57 4.59 -15.28 -11.96
CA ILE A 57 4.48 -14.21 -12.97
C ILE A 57 5.86 -14.03 -13.60
N ILE A 58 5.91 -14.01 -14.92
CA ILE A 58 7.07 -13.60 -15.69
C ILE A 58 6.62 -12.42 -16.55
N ARG A 59 7.15 -11.24 -16.28
CA ARG A 59 6.87 -10.02 -17.02
C ARG A 59 8.14 -9.54 -17.72
N GLN A 60 8.01 -9.20 -18.98
CA GLN A 60 9.08 -8.65 -19.81
C GLN A 60 8.69 -7.25 -20.27
N GLU A 61 9.56 -6.28 -20.04
CA GLU A 61 9.35 -4.88 -20.42
C GLU A 61 10.50 -4.39 -21.30
N TYR A 62 10.23 -3.45 -22.20
CA TYR A 62 11.29 -2.79 -22.96
C TYR A 62 12.12 -1.90 -22.05
N LYS A 63 13.44 -1.94 -22.23
CA LYS A 63 14.37 -1.17 -21.40
C LYS A 63 14.33 0.33 -21.72
N ASP A 64 14.16 0.67 -23.00
CA ASP A 64 14.18 2.05 -23.49
C ASP A 64 12.82 2.75 -23.38
N GLU A 65 11.73 1.99 -23.20
CA GLU A 65 10.37 2.48 -23.06
C GLU A 65 9.78 2.00 -21.73
N GLU A 66 9.95 2.81 -20.69
CA GLU A 66 9.46 2.49 -19.35
C GLU A 66 7.95 2.21 -19.36
N ASN A 67 7.54 1.18 -18.60
CA ASN A 67 6.16 0.73 -18.43
C ASN A 67 5.48 0.07 -19.64
N ILE A 68 6.19 -0.16 -20.75
CA ILE A 68 5.68 -0.94 -21.89
C ILE A 68 6.03 -2.42 -21.71
N VAL A 69 4.99 -3.22 -21.47
CA VAL A 69 5.08 -4.68 -21.30
C VAL A 69 5.11 -5.34 -22.67
N ALA A 70 6.26 -5.93 -23.02
CA ALA A 70 6.45 -6.69 -24.26
C ALA A 70 5.79 -8.07 -24.18
N SER A 71 5.87 -8.72 -23.01
CA SER A 71 5.17 -9.98 -22.75
C SER A 71 4.87 -10.18 -21.27
N MET A 72 3.81 -10.93 -20.98
CA MET A 72 3.45 -11.34 -19.64
C MET A 72 2.94 -12.77 -19.63
N TYR A 73 3.46 -13.55 -18.68
CA TYR A 73 3.07 -14.93 -18.45
C TYR A 73 2.70 -15.10 -16.97
N ARG A 74 1.53 -15.69 -16.72
CA ARG A 74 1.07 -16.13 -15.41
C ARG A 74 0.85 -17.63 -15.44
N GLY A 75 1.39 -18.32 -14.45
CA GLY A 75 1.31 -19.77 -14.39
C GLY A 75 1.49 -20.30 -12.99
N CYS A 76 1.84 -21.58 -12.92
CA CYS A 76 2.14 -22.26 -11.67
C CYS A 76 3.24 -23.30 -11.86
N GLU A 77 4.20 -23.35 -10.93
CA GLU A 77 5.42 -24.15 -11.03
C GLU A 77 5.78 -24.79 -9.68
N ASP A 78 6.43 -25.96 -9.70
CA ASP A 78 6.92 -26.60 -8.46
C ASP A 78 8.24 -25.99 -7.98
N TYR A 79 9.08 -25.58 -8.94
CA TYR A 79 10.44 -25.10 -8.73
C TYR A 79 10.71 -23.95 -9.71
N PRO A 80 10.23 -22.73 -9.41
CA PRO A 80 10.47 -21.59 -10.27
C PRO A 80 11.96 -21.36 -10.49
N MET A 81 12.35 -21.09 -11.74
CA MET A 81 13.76 -20.89 -12.12
C MET A 81 14.40 -19.75 -11.30
N TYR A 82 13.62 -18.70 -11.02
CA TYR A 82 14.01 -17.56 -10.21
C TYR A 82 12.85 -17.14 -9.30
N ILE A 83 13.14 -16.85 -8.04
CA ILE A 83 12.15 -16.39 -7.05
C ILE A 83 12.36 -14.90 -6.80
N ASN A 84 11.37 -14.08 -7.15
CA ASN A 84 11.32 -12.64 -6.87
C ASN A 84 12.61 -11.91 -7.31
N LYS A 85 12.98 -12.09 -8.58
CA LYS A 85 14.20 -11.52 -9.17
C LYS A 85 13.90 -10.71 -10.42
N THR A 86 14.73 -9.69 -10.62
CA THR A 86 14.75 -8.89 -11.84
C THR A 86 16.07 -9.13 -12.58
N PHE A 87 15.99 -9.26 -13.89
CA PHE A 87 17.14 -9.34 -14.79
C PHE A 87 17.01 -8.29 -15.88
N GLU A 88 18.13 -7.87 -16.43
CA GLU A 88 18.18 -6.93 -17.55
C GLU A 88 19.14 -7.46 -18.61
N ASP A 89 18.75 -7.33 -19.87
CA ASP A 89 19.64 -7.51 -21.01
C ASP A 89 19.79 -6.18 -21.79
N GLU A 90 20.26 -6.26 -23.04
CA GLU A 90 20.46 -5.10 -23.90
C GLU A 90 19.15 -4.44 -24.33
N THR A 91 18.02 -5.16 -24.33
CA THR A 91 16.75 -4.72 -24.92
C THR A 91 15.59 -4.74 -23.91
N TYR A 92 15.62 -5.64 -22.93
CA TYR A 92 14.52 -5.96 -22.05
C TYR A 92 14.92 -5.99 -20.57
N ARG A 93 13.91 -5.78 -19.74
CA ARG A 93 13.92 -6.06 -18.31
C ARG A 93 12.93 -7.18 -18.00
N PHE A 94 13.38 -8.23 -17.33
CA PHE A 94 12.59 -9.37 -16.93
C PHE A 94 12.31 -9.33 -15.44
N TYR A 95 11.06 -9.54 -15.05
CA TYR A 95 10.61 -9.64 -13.68
C TYR A 95 10.03 -11.03 -13.44
N TYR A 96 10.64 -11.77 -12.52
CA TYR A 96 10.18 -13.07 -12.07
C TYR A 96 9.60 -12.92 -10.68
N PHE A 97 8.30 -13.18 -10.54
CA PHE A 97 7.62 -13.22 -9.25
C PHE A 97 7.09 -14.64 -8.99
N SER A 98 7.20 -15.10 -7.76
CA SER A 98 6.71 -16.42 -7.35
C SER A 98 6.21 -16.38 -5.92
N CYS A 99 5.05 -16.98 -5.69
CA CYS A 99 4.35 -16.96 -4.40
C CYS A 99 3.61 -18.29 -4.19
N GLN A 100 3.36 -18.65 -2.93
CA GLN A 100 2.83 -19.97 -2.55
C GLN A 100 1.40 -19.88 -1.99
N GLU A 101 0.66 -18.84 -2.38
CA GLU A 101 -0.69 -18.56 -1.86
C GLU A 101 -1.71 -18.59 -3.02
N PRO A 102 -2.97 -18.98 -2.78
CA PRO A 102 -3.97 -18.99 -3.83
C PRO A 102 -4.17 -17.59 -4.42
N LEU A 103 -4.25 -17.51 -5.75
CA LEU A 103 -4.50 -16.29 -6.55
C LEU A 103 -3.47 -15.18 -6.31
N CYS A 104 -2.33 -15.50 -5.71
CA CYS A 104 -1.29 -14.53 -5.36
C CYS A 104 -0.56 -13.95 -6.58
N ASN A 105 -0.75 -14.56 -7.76
CA ASN A 105 -0.29 -14.03 -9.02
C ASN A 105 -1.35 -13.14 -9.72
N GLY A 106 -2.18 -12.42 -8.96
CA GLY A 106 -3.12 -11.39 -9.45
C GLY A 106 -2.49 -10.00 -9.58
N GLY A 107 -3.31 -8.96 -9.76
CA GLY A 107 -2.87 -7.57 -9.95
C GLY A 107 -2.00 -7.34 -11.20
N SER A 108 -1.47 -6.14 -11.42
CA SER A 108 -0.73 -5.81 -12.67
C SER A 108 0.58 -6.58 -12.85
N GLY A 109 1.05 -7.31 -11.83
CA GLY A 109 2.40 -7.89 -11.76
C GLY A 109 3.51 -6.85 -11.85
N LYS A 110 3.15 -5.55 -11.79
CA LYS A 110 4.07 -4.43 -11.89
C LYS A 110 4.66 -4.00 -10.55
N SER A 111 3.87 -4.12 -9.51
CA SER A 111 4.22 -3.88 -8.12
C SER A 111 3.80 -5.11 -7.28
N PRO A 112 4.68 -5.66 -6.43
CA PRO A 112 4.24 -6.63 -5.43
C PRO A 112 3.25 -5.90 -4.50
N LYS A 113 2.01 -6.39 -4.38
CA LYS A 113 1.12 -6.00 -3.28
C LYS A 113 1.70 -6.57 -1.99
N THR A 114 2.67 -5.90 -1.41
CA THR A 114 3.40 -6.41 -0.26
C THR A 114 3.87 -5.24 0.57
N ALA A 115 3.76 -5.37 1.89
CA ALA A 115 4.50 -4.48 2.75
C ALA A 115 6.02 -4.68 2.51
N LEU A 116 6.80 -3.60 2.58
CA LEU A 116 8.25 -3.61 2.49
C LEU A 116 8.83 -2.97 3.75
N ARG A 117 9.89 -3.58 4.29
CA ARG A 117 10.65 -2.98 5.38
C ARG A 117 11.69 -2.03 4.81
N MET A 118 11.70 -0.80 5.30
CA MET A 118 12.68 0.18 4.86
C MET A 118 13.16 1.08 6.01
N ARG A 119 14.31 1.72 5.79
CA ARG A 119 14.84 2.78 6.64
C ARG A 119 15.10 3.98 5.74
N PHE A 120 14.58 5.13 6.13
CA PHE A 120 14.71 6.36 5.35
C PHE A 120 15.31 7.46 6.23
N ALA A 121 16.25 8.24 5.67
CA ALA A 121 16.98 9.28 6.41
C ALA A 121 17.61 8.77 7.74
N ASN A 122 18.12 7.53 7.76
CA ASN A 122 18.63 6.83 8.95
C ASN A 122 17.61 6.67 10.10
N SER A 123 16.33 6.76 9.80
CA SER A 123 15.24 6.60 10.76
C SER A 123 14.28 5.49 10.33
N ASP A 124 13.73 4.79 11.31
CA ASP A 124 12.62 3.84 11.09
C ASP A 124 11.28 4.58 10.98
N ASP A 125 11.27 5.90 11.21
CA ASP A 125 10.09 6.76 11.21
C ASP A 125 9.82 7.32 9.81
N ILE A 126 9.63 6.40 8.87
CA ILE A 126 9.54 6.68 7.44
C ILE A 126 8.36 7.60 7.09
N GLY A 127 7.21 7.45 7.77
CA GLY A 127 6.03 8.29 7.58
C GLY A 127 6.16 9.69 8.17
N VAL A 128 7.33 10.07 8.66
CA VAL A 128 7.68 11.47 8.92
C VAL A 128 8.28 12.12 7.68
N PHE A 129 9.00 11.36 6.85
CA PHE A 129 9.80 11.88 5.75
C PHE A 129 9.19 11.64 4.38
N MET A 130 8.15 10.81 4.26
CA MET A 130 7.51 10.54 2.98
C MET A 130 5.99 10.54 3.10
N LYS A 131 5.33 10.82 1.98
CA LYS A 131 3.89 10.70 1.80
C LYS A 131 3.64 9.92 0.51
N VAL A 132 2.81 8.88 0.56
CA VAL A 132 2.43 8.10 -0.62
C VAL A 132 0.91 8.16 -0.72
N THR A 133 0.41 8.44 -1.92
CA THR A 133 -1.00 8.34 -2.30
C THR A 133 -1.12 7.37 -3.48
N ASN A 134 -2.34 7.15 -3.96
CA ASN A 134 -2.57 6.33 -5.15
C ASN A 134 -2.18 7.02 -6.47
N SER A 135 -1.88 8.32 -6.47
CA SER A 135 -1.54 9.07 -7.71
C SER A 135 -0.19 9.75 -7.68
N TYR A 136 0.44 9.92 -6.52
CA TYR A 136 1.77 10.51 -6.40
C TYR A 136 2.44 10.13 -5.07
N ALA A 137 3.75 10.28 -5.01
CA ALA A 137 4.52 10.18 -3.77
C ALA A 137 5.43 11.40 -3.61
N LEU A 138 5.54 11.87 -2.37
CA LEU A 138 6.44 12.93 -1.97
C LEU A 138 7.52 12.35 -1.06
N LEU A 139 8.79 12.67 -1.33
CA LEU A 139 9.95 12.29 -0.54
C LEU A 139 10.67 13.52 0.01
N GLY A 140 10.94 13.51 1.31
CA GLY A 140 11.61 14.60 2.01
C GLY A 140 13.12 14.39 2.10
N GLY A 141 13.89 15.32 1.54
CA GLY A 141 15.35 15.37 1.66
C GLY A 141 16.11 14.88 0.42
N GLU A 142 17.06 15.69 -0.03
CA GLU A 142 17.74 15.51 -1.32
C GLU A 142 19.02 14.66 -1.24
N GLU A 143 19.67 14.54 -0.08
CA GLU A 143 21.14 14.31 -0.09
C GLU A 143 21.64 12.94 0.43
N HIS A 144 20.83 12.09 1.08
CA HIS A 144 21.39 10.99 1.88
C HIS A 144 21.05 9.57 1.41
N SER A 145 20.26 9.39 0.36
CA SER A 145 19.95 8.03 -0.12
C SER A 145 19.40 7.98 -1.55
N GLU A 146 20.16 8.40 -2.56
CA GLU A 146 19.80 8.17 -3.98
C GLU A 146 19.39 6.72 -4.24
N HIS A 147 20.11 5.77 -3.63
CA HIS A 147 19.79 4.34 -3.70
C HIS A 147 18.38 3.99 -3.15
N VAL A 148 17.94 4.60 -2.06
CA VAL A 148 16.61 4.30 -1.49
C VAL A 148 15.53 5.00 -2.31
N CYS A 149 15.79 6.23 -2.79
CA CYS A 149 14.89 6.93 -3.69
C CYS A 149 14.73 6.19 -5.03
N SER A 150 15.81 5.58 -5.56
CA SER A 150 15.72 4.74 -6.77
C SER A 150 14.93 3.46 -6.54
N LEU A 151 15.03 2.85 -5.36
CA LEU A 151 14.22 1.69 -4.99
C LEU A 151 12.74 2.07 -4.90
N ILE A 152 12.41 3.16 -4.19
CA ILE A 152 11.03 3.66 -4.09
C ILE A 152 10.48 4.00 -5.49
N ARG A 153 11.27 4.62 -6.36
CA ARG A 153 10.87 4.90 -7.76
C ARG A 153 10.63 3.62 -8.56
N GLY A 154 11.43 2.59 -8.35
CA GLY A 154 11.22 1.27 -8.97
C GLY A 154 9.93 0.60 -8.48
N ASP A 155 9.69 0.62 -7.18
CA ASP A 155 8.48 0.06 -6.56
C ASP A 155 7.20 0.82 -6.97
N LEU A 156 7.30 2.16 -7.10
CA LEU A 156 6.23 3.09 -7.45
C LEU A 156 6.29 3.56 -8.90
N SER A 157 6.68 2.68 -9.83
CA SER A 157 6.85 3.02 -11.26
C SER A 157 5.59 3.56 -11.96
N GLU A 158 4.41 3.35 -11.38
CA GLU A 158 3.13 3.81 -11.90
C GLU A 158 2.77 5.25 -11.49
N ILE A 159 3.46 5.84 -10.49
CA ILE A 159 3.16 7.18 -9.97
C ILE A 159 4.41 8.08 -9.87
N PRO A 160 4.28 9.40 -10.08
CA PRO A 160 5.40 10.32 -9.92
C PRO A 160 5.90 10.36 -8.46
N VAL A 161 7.22 10.22 -8.29
CA VAL A 161 7.91 10.31 -7.01
C VAL A 161 8.72 11.61 -6.96
N ILE A 162 8.19 12.58 -6.21
CA ILE A 162 8.68 13.96 -6.19
C ILE A 162 9.54 14.15 -4.94
N ASN A 163 10.79 14.58 -5.14
CA ASN A 163 11.65 14.99 -4.04
C ASN A 163 11.42 16.47 -3.78
N THR A 164 11.06 16.83 -2.54
CA THR A 164 10.82 18.22 -2.14
C THR A 164 11.10 18.42 -0.65
N SER A 165 11.27 19.67 -0.25
CA SER A 165 11.11 20.11 1.13
C SER A 165 9.81 20.90 1.28
N LEU A 166 9.37 21.07 2.53
CA LEU A 166 8.29 21.99 2.90
C LEU A 166 8.81 22.89 4.01
N GLU A 167 8.78 24.21 3.82
CA GLU A 167 9.37 25.19 4.74
C GLU A 167 10.88 24.97 4.97
N GLY A 168 11.58 24.43 3.97
CA GLY A 168 12.98 24.01 4.08
C GLY A 168 13.20 22.80 5.01
N CYS A 169 12.13 22.14 5.43
CA CYS A 169 12.17 20.96 6.29
C CYS A 169 11.97 19.67 5.48
N ARG A 170 12.64 18.60 5.93
CA ARG A 170 12.52 17.25 5.33
C ARG A 170 11.36 16.41 5.87
N VAL A 171 10.61 16.93 6.86
CA VAL A 171 9.55 16.17 7.57
C VAL A 171 8.20 16.26 6.87
N ILE A 172 8.22 16.09 5.55
CA ILE A 172 7.06 16.37 4.68
C ILE A 172 5.84 15.49 5.01
N GLY A 173 6.02 14.25 5.47
CA GLY A 173 4.93 13.33 5.78
C GLY A 173 4.06 13.79 6.94
N ARG A 174 4.60 14.67 7.81
CA ARG A 174 3.87 15.32 8.90
C ARG A 174 3.27 16.66 8.50
N MET A 175 3.89 17.35 7.54
CA MET A 175 3.54 18.72 7.18
C MET A 175 2.43 18.78 6.13
N CYS A 176 2.32 17.77 5.27
CA CYS A 176 1.28 17.71 4.24
C CYS A 176 0.33 16.53 4.43
N VAL A 177 -0.83 16.64 3.80
CA VAL A 177 -1.81 15.57 3.68
C VAL A 177 -2.42 15.60 2.28
N GLY A 178 -2.77 14.43 1.74
CA GLY A 178 -3.30 14.36 0.40
C GLY A 178 -3.80 12.97 0.07
N ASN A 179 -4.60 12.89 -0.98
CA ASN A 179 -5.16 11.69 -1.56
C ASN A 179 -4.95 11.74 -3.09
N LYS A 180 -5.63 10.89 -3.86
CA LYS A 180 -5.43 10.91 -5.32
C LYS A 180 -5.88 12.21 -6.02
N ASN A 181 -6.80 12.96 -5.40
CA ASN A 181 -7.48 14.12 -5.99
C ASN A 181 -6.79 15.45 -5.62
N GLY A 182 -6.12 15.51 -4.48
CA GLY A 182 -5.56 16.77 -4.00
C GLY A 182 -4.47 16.63 -2.94
N LEU A 183 -3.67 17.69 -2.83
CA LEU A 183 -2.58 17.85 -1.88
C LEU A 183 -2.77 19.15 -1.10
N LEU A 184 -2.71 19.04 0.22
CA LEU A 184 -2.79 20.16 1.15
C LEU A 184 -1.41 20.42 1.76
N LEU A 185 -0.96 21.66 1.62
CA LEU A 185 0.32 22.16 2.09
C LEU A 185 0.12 23.22 3.18
N PRO A 186 1.09 23.41 4.09
CA PRO A 186 1.04 24.51 5.03
C PRO A 186 1.22 25.85 4.32
N GLU A 187 0.57 26.90 4.80
CA GLU A 187 0.67 28.26 4.24
C GLU A 187 2.12 28.80 4.20
N ALA A 188 2.98 28.37 5.13
CA ALA A 188 4.38 28.81 5.20
C ALA A 188 5.30 28.14 4.15
N THR A 189 4.77 27.25 3.30
CA THR A 189 5.54 26.62 2.21
C THR A 189 6.12 27.69 1.27
N TYR A 190 7.39 27.55 0.88
CA TYR A 190 8.01 28.54 0.01
C TYR A 190 7.45 28.45 -1.42
N ASP A 191 7.31 29.61 -2.07
CA ASP A 191 6.80 29.69 -3.46
C ASP A 191 7.58 28.80 -4.44
N THR A 192 8.90 28.66 -4.23
CA THR A 192 9.76 27.80 -5.04
C THR A 192 9.43 26.31 -4.86
N GLU A 193 9.17 25.88 -3.62
CA GLU A 193 8.77 24.50 -3.31
C GLU A 193 7.39 24.20 -3.91
N LEU A 194 6.47 25.16 -3.76
CA LEU A 194 5.10 25.05 -4.26
C LEU A 194 5.04 25.00 -5.80
N GLN A 195 5.85 25.80 -6.49
CA GLN A 195 5.98 25.73 -7.95
C GLN A 195 6.57 24.40 -8.42
N HIS A 196 7.62 23.92 -7.73
CA HIS A 196 8.23 22.62 -8.01
C HIS A 196 7.21 21.48 -7.90
N ILE A 197 6.47 21.44 -6.79
CA ILE A 197 5.42 20.43 -6.55
C ILE A 197 4.34 20.50 -7.64
N ARG A 198 3.89 21.70 -8.03
CA ARG A 198 2.85 21.85 -9.08
C ARG A 198 3.30 21.42 -10.46
N ASN A 199 4.59 21.57 -10.79
CA ASN A 199 5.11 21.17 -12.11
C ASN A 199 5.28 19.65 -12.24
N GLU A 200 5.56 18.97 -11.13
CA GLU A 200 5.83 17.53 -11.10
C GLU A 200 4.57 16.70 -10.81
N LEU A 201 3.52 17.30 -10.23
CA LEU A 201 2.26 16.63 -9.96
C LEU A 201 1.40 16.50 -11.24
N PRO A 202 0.58 15.43 -11.34
CA PRO A 202 -0.41 15.32 -12.40
C PRO A 202 -1.42 16.48 -12.34
N ASP A 203 -1.85 16.97 -13.51
CA ASP A 203 -2.84 18.06 -13.63
C ASP A 203 -4.18 17.75 -12.93
N SER A 204 -4.48 16.48 -12.68
CA SER A 204 -5.68 16.05 -11.95
C SER A 204 -5.61 16.35 -10.45
N VAL A 205 -4.44 16.62 -9.89
CA VAL A 205 -4.23 16.82 -8.45
C VAL A 205 -4.30 18.30 -8.12
N LYS A 206 -5.30 18.70 -7.32
CA LYS A 206 -5.43 20.08 -6.86
C LYS A 206 -4.49 20.36 -5.68
N VAL A 207 -3.63 21.37 -5.80
CA VAL A 207 -2.70 21.78 -4.73
C VAL A 207 -3.16 23.08 -4.08
N GLU A 208 -3.53 23.00 -2.80
CA GLU A 208 -3.95 24.13 -1.99
C GLU A 208 -3.14 24.28 -0.71
N THR A 209 -3.05 25.51 -0.22
CA THR A 209 -2.39 25.82 1.06
C THR A 209 -3.43 26.13 2.13
N ILE A 210 -3.26 25.57 3.33
CA ILE A 210 -4.14 25.80 4.47
C ILE A 210 -3.35 26.43 5.61
N GLN A 211 -3.97 27.43 6.25
CA GLN A 211 -3.53 27.94 7.54
C GLN A 211 -4.15 27.09 8.65
N ASP A 212 -3.31 26.36 9.40
CA ASP A 212 -3.73 25.73 10.66
C ASP A 212 -2.85 26.24 11.81
N ARG A 213 -3.47 26.44 12.97
CA ARG A 213 -2.82 26.92 14.19
C ARG A 213 -2.69 25.83 15.26
N LEU A 214 -3.31 24.67 15.03
CA LEU A 214 -3.33 23.56 16.00
C LEU A 214 -2.04 22.74 15.93
N SER A 215 -1.71 22.19 14.77
CA SER A 215 -0.50 21.40 14.54
C SER A 215 -0.13 21.35 13.06
N ALA A 216 0.81 20.48 12.71
CA ALA A 216 1.10 20.17 11.31
C ALA A 216 -0.07 19.38 10.68
N LEU A 217 -0.39 19.65 9.43
CA LEU A 217 -1.58 19.11 8.74
C LEU A 217 -1.63 17.58 8.78
N GLY A 218 -0.50 16.89 8.59
CA GLY A 218 -0.40 15.43 8.64
C GLY A 218 -0.59 14.81 10.03
N ASN A 219 -0.62 15.62 11.11
CA ASN A 219 -0.97 15.16 12.44
C ASN A 219 -2.45 15.33 12.75
N VAL A 220 -3.09 16.36 12.19
CA VAL A 220 -4.50 16.72 12.47
C VAL A 220 -5.48 16.13 11.47
N ILE A 221 -5.00 15.68 10.30
CA ILE A 221 -5.84 15.13 9.23
C ILE A 221 -5.34 13.74 8.86
N VAL A 222 -6.26 12.79 8.73
CA VAL A 222 -6.05 11.49 8.08
C VAL A 222 -7.12 11.30 7.01
N CYS A 223 -6.74 10.85 5.82
CA CYS A 223 -7.66 10.71 4.71
C CYS A 223 -7.36 9.48 3.86
N ASN A 224 -8.39 8.95 3.21
CA ASN A 224 -8.29 8.11 2.03
C ASN A 224 -8.91 8.85 0.83
N ASP A 225 -9.28 8.15 -0.25
CA ASP A 225 -9.86 8.79 -1.43
C ASP A 225 -11.35 9.13 -1.29
N HIS A 226 -12.01 8.72 -0.20
CA HIS A 226 -13.45 8.85 0.00
C HIS A 226 -13.83 9.68 1.24
N VAL A 227 -13.05 9.55 2.31
CA VAL A 227 -13.33 10.06 3.65
C VAL A 227 -12.06 10.64 4.27
N ALA A 228 -12.23 11.72 5.04
CA ALA A 228 -11.20 12.27 5.91
C ALA A 228 -11.70 12.40 7.36
N ILE A 229 -10.83 12.11 8.32
CA ILE A 229 -11.02 12.44 9.72
C ILE A 229 -10.11 13.61 10.06
N VAL A 230 -10.67 14.61 10.74
CA VAL A 230 -9.98 15.82 11.14
C VAL A 230 -10.09 16.07 12.64
N HIS A 231 -9.17 16.89 13.16
CA HIS A 231 -9.20 17.38 14.53
C HIS A 231 -10.56 18.04 14.85
N PRO A 232 -11.17 17.79 16.03
CA PRO A 232 -12.50 18.27 16.37
C PRO A 232 -12.61 19.81 16.38
N ASP A 233 -11.56 20.48 16.83
CA ASP A 233 -11.47 21.94 16.92
C ASP A 233 -11.00 22.61 15.62
N LEU A 234 -10.98 21.90 14.48
CA LEU A 234 -10.61 22.51 13.20
C LEU A 234 -11.63 23.59 12.79
N ASP A 235 -11.14 24.71 12.26
CA ASP A 235 -11.98 25.79 11.76
C ASP A 235 -12.84 25.33 10.57
N LYS A 236 -14.06 25.87 10.45
CA LYS A 236 -15.00 25.48 9.38
C LYS A 236 -14.48 25.84 7.99
N GLU A 237 -13.79 26.98 7.87
CA GLU A 237 -13.17 27.39 6.61
C GLU A 237 -12.13 26.38 6.14
N SER A 238 -11.26 25.92 7.05
CA SER A 238 -10.27 24.88 6.76
C SER A 238 -10.93 23.53 6.42
N GLU A 239 -12.03 23.17 7.11
CA GLU A 239 -12.81 21.97 6.80
C GLU A 239 -13.40 22.01 5.37
N GLU A 240 -13.97 23.15 4.95
CA GLU A 240 -14.49 23.35 3.59
C GLU A 240 -13.38 23.23 2.54
N ILE A 241 -12.22 23.84 2.78
CA ILE A 241 -11.07 23.73 1.87
C ILE A 241 -10.59 22.28 1.75
N ILE A 242 -10.56 21.52 2.86
CA ILE A 242 -10.18 20.10 2.86
C ILE A 242 -11.18 19.29 2.03
N ALA A 243 -12.48 19.47 2.27
CA ALA A 243 -13.54 18.75 1.56
C ALA A 243 -13.47 19.02 0.05
N ASP A 244 -13.31 20.29 -0.35
CA ASP A 244 -13.28 20.69 -1.75
C ASP A 244 -12.00 20.25 -2.48
N THR A 245 -10.85 20.28 -1.78
CA THR A 245 -9.56 19.95 -2.41
C THR A 245 -9.34 18.45 -2.51
N LEU A 246 -9.66 17.69 -1.46
CA LEU A 246 -9.52 16.24 -1.45
C LEU A 246 -10.72 15.53 -2.08
N GLN A 247 -11.85 16.20 -2.25
CA GLN A 247 -13.12 15.64 -2.74
C GLN A 247 -13.61 14.47 -1.87
N VAL A 248 -13.61 14.66 -0.56
CA VAL A 248 -13.96 13.63 0.43
C VAL A 248 -14.95 14.16 1.46
N GLU A 249 -15.68 13.24 2.07
CA GLU A 249 -16.51 13.56 3.25
C GLU A 249 -15.61 13.75 4.47
N VAL A 250 -15.78 14.87 5.18
CA VAL A 250 -14.97 15.22 6.35
C VAL A 250 -15.73 14.93 7.64
N PHE A 251 -15.11 14.18 8.55
CA PHE A 251 -15.63 13.88 9.87
C PHE A 251 -14.71 14.42 10.97
N ARG A 252 -15.29 15.17 11.90
CA ARG A 252 -14.62 15.60 13.12
C ARG A 252 -14.67 14.49 14.15
N HIS A 253 -13.53 13.90 14.48
CA HIS A 253 -13.46 12.80 15.46
C HIS A 253 -12.18 12.80 16.28
N MET A 254 -12.17 12.04 17.36
CA MET A 254 -10.98 11.77 18.18
C MET A 254 -10.74 10.27 18.19
N ILE A 255 -9.48 9.85 18.28
CA ILE A 255 -9.11 8.44 18.32
C ILE A 255 -8.48 8.16 19.68
N ALA A 256 -9.10 7.31 20.49
CA ALA A 256 -8.65 6.97 21.84
C ALA A 256 -8.43 8.23 22.72
N ASN A 257 -9.38 9.18 22.69
CA ASN A 257 -9.32 10.49 23.34
C ASN A 257 -8.13 11.38 22.91
N ASN A 258 -7.48 11.09 21.78
CA ASN A 258 -6.45 11.96 21.21
C ASN A 258 -7.01 12.68 19.99
N PRO A 259 -6.80 14.01 19.88
CA PRO A 259 -7.33 14.78 18.76
C PRO A 259 -6.38 14.79 17.56
N LEU A 260 -5.13 14.30 17.70
CA LEU A 260 -4.14 14.19 16.63
C LEU A 260 -4.34 12.92 15.79
N VAL A 261 -5.46 12.85 15.08
CA VAL A 261 -5.90 11.64 14.36
C VAL A 261 -4.88 11.13 13.33
N GLY A 262 -4.17 12.00 12.61
CA GLY A 262 -3.14 11.63 11.62
C GLY A 262 -1.84 11.09 12.21
N SER A 263 -1.65 11.19 13.53
CA SER A 263 -0.51 10.55 14.22
C SER A 263 -0.83 9.12 14.67
N TYR A 264 -2.09 8.85 15.00
CA TYR A 264 -2.55 7.62 15.62
C TYR A 264 -3.30 6.69 14.67
N CYS A 265 -3.58 7.13 13.44
CA CYS A 265 -4.30 6.39 12.43
C CYS A 265 -3.60 6.49 11.07
N VAL A 266 -3.60 5.39 10.33
CA VAL A 266 -3.21 5.32 8.92
C VAL A 266 -4.36 4.68 8.15
N LEU A 267 -4.79 5.32 7.07
CA LEU A 267 -5.91 4.89 6.24
C LEU A 267 -5.45 4.66 4.80
N SER A 268 -6.12 3.71 4.16
CA SER A 268 -6.15 3.47 2.72
C SER A 268 -7.61 3.29 2.29
N ASN A 269 -7.87 2.99 1.01
CA ASN A 269 -9.23 2.65 0.58
C ASN A 269 -9.61 1.21 0.98
N GLN A 270 -8.64 0.33 1.20
CA GLN A 270 -8.88 -1.07 1.52
C GLN A 270 -9.06 -1.32 3.02
N GLY A 271 -8.48 -0.45 3.87
CA GLY A 271 -8.50 -0.61 5.31
C GLY A 271 -7.66 0.41 6.04
N GLY A 272 -7.56 0.24 7.36
CA GLY A 272 -6.84 1.16 8.24
C GLY A 272 -6.22 0.50 9.46
N LEU A 273 -5.17 1.14 9.98
CA LEU A 273 -4.55 0.79 11.25
C LEU A 273 -4.70 1.93 12.25
N VAL A 274 -5.12 1.59 13.46
CA VAL A 274 -5.32 2.52 14.57
C VAL A 274 -4.50 2.13 15.80
N CYS A 275 -4.21 3.11 16.64
CA CYS A 275 -3.45 2.92 17.89
C CYS A 275 -4.10 1.89 18.84
N ALA A 276 -3.25 1.21 19.63
CA ALA A 276 -3.60 0.16 20.58
C ALA A 276 -4.59 0.56 21.69
N ASP A 277 -4.71 1.85 22.01
CA ASP A 277 -5.48 2.34 23.15
C ASP A 277 -6.99 2.51 22.84
N ILE A 278 -7.45 2.19 21.63
CA ILE A 278 -8.85 2.32 21.22
C ILE A 278 -9.73 1.20 21.81
N ASN A 279 -10.94 1.55 22.24
CA ASN A 279 -11.91 0.56 22.69
C ASN A 279 -12.54 -0.18 21.49
N ASN A 280 -12.89 -1.46 21.64
CA ASN A 280 -13.53 -2.23 20.56
C ASN A 280 -14.82 -1.60 20.05
N SER A 281 -15.64 -1.00 20.93
CA SER A 281 -16.86 -0.30 20.51
C SER A 281 -16.57 0.97 19.70
N GLU A 282 -15.49 1.69 20.03
CA GLU A 282 -15.05 2.87 19.29
C GLU A 282 -14.48 2.46 17.92
N LEU A 283 -13.73 1.35 17.87
CA LEU A 283 -13.21 0.77 16.64
C LEU A 283 -14.33 0.37 15.67
N GLU A 284 -15.38 -0.31 16.15
CA GLU A 284 -16.53 -0.72 15.33
C GLU A 284 -17.30 0.49 14.78
N ASN A 285 -17.48 1.52 15.62
CA ASN A 285 -18.10 2.78 15.20
C ASN A 285 -17.26 3.48 14.13
N LEU A 286 -15.94 3.54 14.31
CA LEU A 286 -15.03 4.18 13.37
C LEU A 286 -14.95 3.42 12.04
N SER A 287 -14.92 2.10 12.09
CA SER A 287 -14.98 1.21 10.92
C SER A 287 -16.28 1.42 10.14
N SER A 288 -17.41 1.54 10.84
CA SER A 288 -18.73 1.80 10.23
C SER A 288 -18.81 3.20 9.61
N LEU A 289 -18.16 4.20 10.24
CA LEU A 289 -18.10 5.57 9.74
C LEU A 289 -17.26 5.66 8.46
N LEU A 290 -16.09 5.02 8.47
CA LEU A 290 -15.14 5.06 7.35
C LEU A 290 -15.48 4.06 6.23
N GLN A 291 -16.38 3.11 6.49
CA GLN A 291 -16.75 2.01 5.59
C GLN A 291 -15.58 1.11 5.17
N VAL A 292 -14.49 1.10 5.94
CA VAL A 292 -13.30 0.27 5.70
C VAL A 292 -12.93 -0.51 6.97
N PRO A 293 -12.43 -1.75 6.86
CA PRO A 293 -12.00 -2.53 8.02
C PRO A 293 -10.84 -1.84 8.74
N LEU A 294 -10.96 -1.72 10.05
CA LEU A 294 -9.91 -1.18 10.91
C LEU A 294 -9.33 -2.27 11.80
N VAL A 295 -8.01 -2.33 11.84
CA VAL A 295 -7.26 -3.23 12.71
C VAL A 295 -6.50 -2.42 13.75
N VAL A 296 -6.44 -2.95 14.97
CA VAL A 296 -5.66 -2.35 16.05
C VAL A 296 -4.20 -2.73 15.86
N SER A 297 -3.32 -1.74 15.74
CA SER A 297 -1.88 -1.97 15.76
C SER A 297 -1.47 -2.33 17.19
N TRP A 298 -0.98 -3.55 17.40
CA TRP A 298 -0.38 -3.91 18.68
C TRP A 298 1.13 -3.69 18.60
N HIS A 299 1.60 -2.67 19.33
CA HIS A 299 3.00 -2.39 19.61
C HIS A 299 3.93 -2.02 18.44
N HIS A 300 3.54 -1.06 17.59
CA HIS A 300 4.55 -0.46 16.71
C HIS A 300 5.40 0.59 17.46
N LYS A 301 6.48 0.07 18.08
CA LYS A 301 7.60 0.67 18.83
C LYS A 301 7.61 0.32 20.32
N GLN A 302 8.82 0.06 20.83
CA GLN A 302 9.20 0.05 22.24
C GLN A 302 8.79 1.38 22.95
N GLY A 303 7.49 1.59 23.19
CA GLY A 303 6.95 2.74 23.92
C GLY A 303 6.52 3.97 23.10
N ASN A 304 6.48 3.93 21.76
CA ASN A 304 5.97 5.08 20.98
C ASN A 304 4.62 4.70 20.32
N LYS A 305 3.60 5.51 20.56
CA LYS A 305 2.19 5.24 20.23
C LYS A 305 1.79 5.72 18.83
N THR A 306 2.72 6.29 18.06
CA THR A 306 2.40 6.97 16.78
C THR A 306 2.50 6.00 15.60
N VAL A 307 1.38 5.41 15.20
CA VAL A 307 1.28 4.44 14.09
C VAL A 307 1.79 5.03 12.78
N ALA A 308 1.34 6.24 12.45
CA ALA A 308 1.66 6.87 11.17
C ALA A 308 3.15 7.19 11.02
N SER A 309 3.91 7.28 12.11
CA SER A 309 5.34 7.63 12.02
C SER A 309 6.15 6.52 11.37
N GLY A 310 5.81 5.25 11.63
CA GLY A 310 6.57 4.09 11.16
C GLY A 310 5.99 3.40 9.94
N LEU A 311 4.86 3.90 9.41
CA LEU A 311 4.09 3.24 8.37
C LEU A 311 3.54 4.26 7.35
N VAL A 312 3.70 3.94 6.07
CA VAL A 312 3.09 4.68 4.96
C VAL A 312 2.43 3.67 4.03
N VAL A 313 1.22 3.95 3.57
CA VAL A 313 0.39 2.99 2.83
C VAL A 313 -0.30 3.68 1.66
N SER A 314 -0.34 2.96 0.55
CA SER A 314 -1.25 3.13 -0.58
C SER A 314 -1.97 1.79 -0.80
N ASP A 315 -2.99 1.77 -1.67
CA ASP A 315 -3.73 0.54 -1.98
C ASP A 315 -2.84 -0.56 -2.63
N HIS A 316 -1.69 -0.18 -3.19
CA HIS A 316 -0.78 -1.09 -3.88
C HIS A 316 0.45 -1.49 -3.06
N ILE A 317 0.88 -0.65 -2.11
CA ILE A 317 2.13 -0.86 -1.38
C ILE A 317 2.04 -0.29 0.04
N ALA A 318 2.73 -0.96 0.96
CA ALA A 318 3.00 -0.40 2.29
C ALA A 318 4.50 -0.38 2.55
N TYR A 319 4.98 0.72 3.09
CA TYR A 319 6.32 0.80 3.65
C TYR A 319 6.21 0.83 5.17
N ALA A 320 6.96 -0.03 5.83
CA ALA A 320 7.07 -0.09 7.28
C ALA A 320 8.53 0.06 7.74
N GLY A 321 8.77 0.62 8.91
CA GLY A 321 10.12 0.79 9.45
C GLY A 321 10.87 -0.55 9.63
N MET A 322 12.20 -0.56 9.55
CA MET A 322 13.01 -1.79 9.69
C MET A 322 12.79 -2.58 10.99
N LYS A 323 12.37 -1.90 12.06
CA LYS A 323 12.10 -2.52 13.38
C LYS A 323 10.71 -3.16 13.50
N THR A 324 9.88 -3.08 12.47
CA THR A 324 8.54 -3.70 12.45
C THR A 324 8.66 -5.21 12.59
N THR A 325 8.03 -5.77 13.63
CA THR A 325 8.09 -7.22 13.89
C THR A 325 7.37 -8.00 12.78
N SER A 326 7.68 -9.29 12.60
CA SER A 326 7.03 -10.09 11.56
C SER A 326 5.52 -10.25 11.79
N SER A 327 5.09 -10.26 13.05
CA SER A 327 3.67 -10.34 13.39
C SER A 327 2.92 -9.04 13.16
N GLU A 328 3.55 -7.87 13.39
CA GLU A 328 3.00 -6.57 12.97
C GLU A 328 2.91 -6.47 11.45
N PHE A 329 3.91 -6.98 10.74
CA PHE A 329 3.94 -6.97 9.29
C PHE A 329 2.77 -7.76 8.69
N THR A 330 2.49 -8.96 9.20
CA THR A 330 1.31 -9.74 8.80
C THR A 330 0.01 -9.01 9.12
N ALA A 331 -0.06 -8.27 10.23
CA ALA A 331 -1.22 -7.46 10.57
C ALA A 331 -1.42 -6.28 9.60
N ILE A 332 -0.34 -5.62 9.18
CA ILE A 332 -0.36 -4.57 8.13
C ILE A 332 -0.87 -5.15 6.82
N ASP A 333 -0.28 -6.26 6.36
CA ASP A 333 -0.68 -6.89 5.10
C ASP A 333 -2.16 -7.30 5.10
N THR A 334 -2.65 -7.82 6.23
CA THR A 334 -4.06 -8.21 6.39
C THR A 334 -4.98 -7.00 6.48
N ALA A 335 -4.58 -5.95 7.21
CA ALA A 335 -5.40 -4.76 7.43
C ALA A 335 -5.63 -3.97 6.14
N PHE A 336 -4.63 -3.91 5.26
CA PHE A 336 -4.70 -3.16 4.01
C PHE A 336 -5.02 -4.02 2.79
N GLY A 337 -5.32 -5.31 2.97
CA GLY A 337 -5.66 -6.22 1.88
C GLY A 337 -4.55 -6.35 0.82
N LEU A 338 -3.29 -6.13 1.22
CA LEU A 338 -2.12 -6.29 0.34
C LEU A 338 -1.92 -7.78 0.00
N ILE A 339 -2.33 -8.65 0.91
CA ILE A 339 -2.42 -10.10 0.68
C ILE A 339 -3.91 -10.49 0.60
N PRO A 340 -4.36 -11.28 -0.39
CA PRO A 340 -5.74 -11.76 -0.44
C PRO A 340 -6.07 -12.59 0.81
N PRO A 341 -7.29 -12.49 1.37
CA PRO A 341 -7.64 -13.12 2.62
C PRO A 341 -7.53 -14.64 2.54
N ARG A 342 -6.85 -15.25 3.52
CA ARG A 342 -6.79 -16.71 3.68
C ARG A 342 -8.18 -17.23 4.07
N HIS A 343 -8.89 -17.84 3.13
CA HIS A 343 -10.03 -18.70 3.47
C HIS A 343 -9.48 -19.99 4.10
N TYR A 344 -9.71 -20.16 5.40
CA TYR A 344 -9.37 -21.37 6.16
C TYR A 344 -10.37 -22.50 5.91
#